data_AF-A0A9E2GEY2-F1
#
_entry.id   AF-A0A9E2GEY2-F1
#
_cell.length_a   1.000
_cell.length_b   1.000
_cell.length_c   1.000
_cell.angle_alpha   90.00
_cell.angle_beta   90.00
_cell.angle_gamma   90.00
#
_symmetry.space_group_name_H-M   'P 1'
#
loop_
_entity.id
_entity.type
_entity.pdbx_description
1 polymer ?
#
loop_
_entity_poly.entity_id
_entity_poly.type
_entity_poly.pdbx_seq_one_letter_code
_entity_poly.pdbx_strand_id
1 'polypeptide(L)'
;MPTPLKTLTTTTLSLVFCLSLSLVVSASTADSLQPASAGGVGQFDSLRVGSQGTGGVTYFNGTIINSTTGSGGSGVPVTFGDDVRIDGGITRGAAGLGDDKPVKIADNATFYGEIWAGPNKGNAIDGQSLVIADSMRPKMNVTNDNGSASYRWRSFYSQDGNFSGTVTTKDLTATGVITTGSLTATGSLTTGGFTSNGDSTVNADLTVVSDLIVSNNAFITGNTQVGGALNIGSLTGEVITSTNIVDGTIVGDDIANGEITPPKISGNGGANIPIAYGYVSAGGSLEGGTSNVTVTPDGSEYLITIDGVDYGPGQQVVVVTPAPTSNTDVFAYTAEAGEAIRVILWSSGAGGGATDNFHFVVFQI
;
A
#
# COMPACT_ATOMS: atom_id res chain seq x y z
N MET A 1 -100.51 -120.21 -27.17
CA MET A 1 -101.68 -120.07 -26.28
C MET A 1 -101.98 -118.59 -26.13
N PRO A 2 -103.10 -118.11 -26.72
CA PRO A 2 -103.56 -116.73 -26.63
C PRO A 2 -104.65 -116.59 -25.56
N THR A 3 -104.68 -115.48 -24.81
CA THR A 3 -105.90 -114.93 -24.15
C THR A 3 -105.56 -113.60 -23.44
N PRO A 4 -106.53 -112.68 -23.23
CA PRO A 4 -106.53 -111.45 -24.00
C PRO A 4 -106.63 -110.16 -23.17
N LEU A 5 -106.45 -109.07 -23.91
CA LEU A 5 -106.89 -107.70 -23.68
C LEU A 5 -108.32 -107.58 -23.11
N LYS A 6 -108.51 -106.74 -22.08
CA LYS A 6 -109.77 -105.98 -21.85
C LYS A 6 -109.53 -104.71 -21.02
N THR A 7 -109.42 -103.61 -21.77
CA THR A 7 -109.96 -102.24 -21.57
C THR A 7 -110.70 -101.92 -20.26
N LEU A 8 -110.32 -100.82 -19.59
CA LEU A 8 -111.25 -99.69 -19.35
C LEU A 8 -110.50 -98.38 -19.04
N THR A 9 -110.78 -97.40 -19.90
CA THR A 9 -110.47 -95.97 -19.84
C THR A 9 -111.29 -95.25 -18.77
N THR A 10 -110.66 -94.39 -17.96
CA THR A 10 -111.21 -93.04 -17.66
C THR A 10 -110.11 -92.07 -17.24
N THR A 11 -110.09 -90.95 -17.97
CA THR A 11 -109.29 -89.73 -17.85
C THR A 11 -109.47 -88.98 -16.53
N THR A 12 -108.36 -88.45 -15.99
CA THR A 12 -108.34 -87.08 -15.45
C THR A 12 -106.99 -86.42 -15.72
N LEU A 13 -107.05 -85.45 -16.61
CA LEU A 13 -106.04 -84.49 -16.99
C LEU A 13 -105.79 -83.52 -15.81
N SER A 14 -104.54 -83.27 -15.42
CA SER A 14 -104.20 -81.98 -14.81
C SER A 14 -102.75 -81.58 -15.10
N LEU A 15 -102.65 -80.51 -15.89
CA LEU A 15 -101.52 -79.63 -16.17
C LEU A 15 -100.62 -79.37 -14.95
N VAL A 16 -99.29 -79.50 -15.07
CA VAL A 16 -98.34 -78.50 -14.55
C VAL A 16 -97.17 -78.32 -15.53
N PHE A 17 -96.93 -77.05 -15.80
CA PHE A 17 -96.11 -76.42 -16.82
C PHE A 17 -94.69 -76.10 -16.29
N CYS A 18 -93.70 -75.98 -17.18
CA CYS A 18 -92.38 -75.34 -16.99
C CYS A 18 -91.38 -76.03 -16.05
N LEU A 19 -90.06 -76.07 -16.32
CA LEU A 19 -89.21 -75.06 -16.91
C LEU A 19 -87.91 -75.73 -17.41
N SER A 20 -87.53 -75.48 -18.65
CA SER A 20 -86.21 -75.77 -19.19
C SER A 20 -85.16 -74.93 -18.45
N LEU A 21 -84.34 -75.55 -17.61
CA LEU A 21 -83.19 -74.88 -16.99
C LEU A 21 -81.99 -74.97 -17.92
N SER A 22 -81.91 -74.02 -18.83
CA SER A 22 -80.72 -73.71 -19.61
C SER A 22 -79.62 -73.27 -18.64
N LEU A 23 -78.61 -74.11 -18.44
CA LEU A 23 -77.43 -73.79 -17.65
C LEU A 23 -76.60 -72.75 -18.44
N VAL A 24 -76.88 -71.47 -18.21
CA VAL A 24 -76.02 -70.37 -18.68
C VAL A 24 -74.78 -70.36 -17.79
N VAL A 25 -73.65 -70.81 -18.35
CA VAL A 25 -72.33 -70.65 -17.75
C VAL A 25 -71.97 -69.17 -17.83
N SER A 26 -72.12 -68.45 -16.73
CA SER A 26 -71.52 -67.13 -16.57
C SER A 26 -70.25 -67.27 -15.75
N ALA A 27 -69.12 -67.46 -16.45
CA ALA A 27 -67.82 -67.15 -15.88
C ALA A 27 -67.68 -65.63 -15.86
N SER A 28 -67.81 -65.01 -14.69
CA SER A 28 -67.39 -63.63 -14.48
C SER A 28 -66.51 -63.54 -13.24
N THR A 29 -65.23 -63.86 -13.41
CA THR A 29 -64.21 -63.22 -12.60
C THR A 29 -63.93 -61.88 -13.27
N ALA A 30 -64.76 -60.88 -12.99
CA ALA A 30 -64.54 -59.54 -13.51
C ALA A 30 -63.30 -58.96 -12.80
N ASP A 31 -62.16 -59.08 -13.46
CA ASP A 31 -60.89 -58.40 -13.13
C ASP A 31 -60.88 -56.94 -13.64
N SER A 32 -62.00 -56.47 -14.19
CA SER A 32 -62.16 -55.09 -14.68
C SER A 32 -63.32 -54.40 -13.98
N LEU A 33 -63.00 -53.37 -13.20
CA LEU A 33 -63.98 -52.34 -12.82
C LEU A 33 -64.32 -51.53 -14.09
N GLN A 34 -65.41 -51.89 -14.78
CA GLN A 34 -65.92 -51.07 -15.89
C GLN A 34 -67.07 -50.18 -15.41
N PRO A 35 -67.02 -48.85 -15.65
CA PRO A 35 -68.20 -48.01 -15.45
C PRO A 35 -69.31 -48.48 -16.42
N ALA A 36 -70.57 -48.41 -15.96
CA ALA A 36 -71.72 -48.99 -16.64
C ALA A 36 -72.03 -48.40 -18.05
N SER A 37 -71.30 -47.38 -18.48
CA SER A 37 -71.38 -46.82 -19.83
C SER A 37 -70.04 -46.20 -20.26
N ALA A 38 -69.74 -46.23 -21.56
CA ALA A 38 -68.56 -45.57 -22.13
C ALA A 38 -68.66 -44.06 -21.91
N GLY A 39 -67.70 -43.48 -21.18
CA GLY A 39 -67.69 -42.07 -20.78
C GLY A 39 -68.37 -41.77 -19.44
N GLY A 40 -68.92 -42.79 -18.76
CA GLY A 40 -69.44 -42.65 -17.40
C GLY A 40 -68.30 -42.52 -16.37
N VAL A 41 -68.42 -41.56 -15.46
CA VAL A 41 -67.53 -41.46 -14.30
C VAL A 41 -68.00 -42.46 -13.24
N GLY A 42 -67.15 -43.43 -12.89
CA GLY A 42 -67.39 -44.29 -11.74
C GLY A 42 -67.23 -43.49 -10.45
N GLN A 43 -68.32 -43.27 -9.71
CA GLN A 43 -68.27 -42.67 -8.38
C GLN A 43 -68.19 -43.76 -7.32
N PHE A 44 -67.12 -43.73 -6.54
CA PHE A 44 -66.89 -44.65 -5.43
C PHE A 44 -66.60 -43.85 -4.17
N ASP A 45 -67.13 -44.27 -3.02
CA ASP A 45 -66.83 -43.63 -1.73
C ASP A 45 -65.34 -43.76 -1.38
N SER A 46 -64.74 -44.89 -1.77
CA SER A 46 -63.30 -45.14 -1.67
C SER A 46 -62.84 -46.07 -2.77
N LEU A 47 -61.58 -45.93 -3.20
CA LEU A 47 -60.91 -46.86 -4.10
C LEU A 47 -59.65 -47.39 -3.43
N ARG A 48 -59.62 -48.70 -3.15
CA ARG A 48 -58.41 -49.38 -2.67
C ARG A 48 -57.74 -50.08 -3.84
N VAL A 49 -56.51 -49.70 -4.14
CA VAL A 49 -55.66 -50.36 -5.15
C VAL A 49 -54.53 -51.07 -4.42
N GLY A 50 -54.38 -52.38 -4.66
CA GLY A 50 -53.34 -53.21 -4.05
C GLY A 50 -53.73 -53.88 -2.72
N SER A 51 -52.76 -54.57 -2.10
CA SER A 51 -52.97 -55.41 -0.91
C SER A 51 -51.81 -55.29 0.09
N GLN A 52 -51.95 -55.88 1.29
CA GLN A 52 -50.88 -55.88 2.28
C GLN A 52 -49.67 -56.68 1.76
N GLY A 53 -48.45 -56.20 2.01
CA GLY A 53 -47.22 -56.86 1.57
C GLY A 53 -46.81 -56.60 0.10
N THR A 54 -47.73 -56.19 -0.77
CA THR A 54 -47.44 -55.90 -2.20
C THR A 54 -47.43 -54.41 -2.53
N GLY A 55 -47.78 -53.56 -1.56
CA GLY A 55 -48.04 -52.14 -1.76
C GLY A 55 -49.47 -51.87 -2.20
N GLY A 56 -50.00 -50.73 -1.76
CA GLY A 56 -51.33 -50.28 -2.11
C GLY A 56 -51.68 -48.94 -1.48
N VAL A 57 -52.62 -48.23 -2.09
CA VAL A 57 -53.16 -46.97 -1.57
C VAL A 57 -54.67 -47.05 -1.52
N THR A 58 -55.24 -46.42 -0.49
CA THR A 58 -56.67 -46.13 -0.45
C THR A 58 -56.85 -44.67 -0.81
N TYR A 59 -57.54 -44.40 -1.90
CA TYR A 59 -58.06 -43.07 -2.19
C TYR A 59 -59.39 -42.90 -1.45
N PHE A 60 -59.44 -41.96 -0.51
CA PHE A 60 -60.63 -41.66 0.27
C PHE A 60 -60.72 -40.16 0.52
N ASN A 61 -61.84 -39.55 0.13
CA ASN A 61 -62.13 -38.13 0.35
C ASN A 61 -60.96 -37.20 -0.06
N GLY A 62 -60.38 -37.40 -1.25
CA GLY A 62 -59.26 -36.59 -1.75
C GLY A 62 -57.87 -36.96 -1.18
N THR A 63 -57.79 -37.89 -0.23
CA THR A 63 -56.53 -38.29 0.40
C THR A 63 -56.05 -39.63 -0.14
N ILE A 64 -54.76 -39.70 -0.46
CA ILE A 64 -54.07 -40.97 -0.71
C ILE A 64 -53.53 -41.46 0.63
N ILE A 65 -54.14 -42.51 1.17
CA ILE A 65 -53.71 -43.13 2.42
C ILE A 65 -52.91 -44.38 2.08
N ASN A 66 -51.65 -44.40 2.54
CA ASN A 66 -50.83 -45.60 2.50
C ASN A 66 -50.69 -46.19 3.90
N SER A 67 -51.43 -47.27 4.16
CA SER A 67 -51.38 -48.04 5.40
C SER A 67 -50.70 -49.40 5.23
N THR A 68 -50.05 -49.64 4.09
CA THR A 68 -49.43 -50.93 3.79
C THR A 68 -48.03 -51.03 4.39
N THR A 69 -47.79 -52.12 5.11
CA THR A 69 -46.46 -52.52 5.60
C THR A 69 -45.94 -53.71 4.81
N GLY A 70 -44.63 -53.73 4.58
CA GLY A 70 -43.92 -54.89 4.06
C GLY A 70 -43.79 -56.00 5.11
N SER A 71 -43.31 -57.17 4.69
CA SER A 71 -43.18 -58.38 5.52
C SER A 71 -42.31 -58.23 6.77
N GLY A 72 -41.52 -57.15 6.89
CA GLY A 72 -40.72 -56.80 8.07
C GLY A 72 -41.20 -55.57 8.85
N GLY A 73 -42.44 -55.10 8.62
CA GLY A 73 -42.98 -53.91 9.29
C GLY A 73 -42.50 -52.57 8.73
N SER A 74 -41.58 -52.57 7.76
CA SER A 74 -41.19 -51.35 7.02
C SER A 74 -42.36 -50.83 6.19
N GLY A 75 -42.50 -49.51 6.09
CA GLY A 75 -43.51 -48.89 5.23
C GLY A 75 -43.21 -49.19 3.75
N VAL A 76 -44.23 -49.53 2.97
CA VAL A 76 -44.10 -49.56 1.50
C VAL A 76 -44.21 -48.11 1.01
N PRO A 77 -43.31 -47.57 0.17
CA PRO A 77 -43.43 -46.18 -0.27
C PRO A 77 -44.58 -45.99 -1.27
N VAL A 78 -45.20 -44.80 -1.27
CA VAL A 78 -45.97 -44.35 -2.42
C VAL A 78 -44.98 -43.86 -3.46
N THR A 79 -44.95 -44.50 -4.63
CA THR A 79 -44.09 -44.10 -5.74
C THR A 79 -44.97 -43.49 -6.82
N PHE A 80 -44.58 -42.32 -7.31
CA PHE A 80 -45.18 -41.74 -8.51
C PHE A 80 -44.25 -41.99 -9.71
N GLY A 81 -44.82 -42.20 -10.89
CA GLY A 81 -44.06 -42.35 -12.13
C GLY A 81 -43.59 -41.01 -12.70
N ASP A 82 -43.35 -40.98 -14.01
CA ASP A 82 -43.02 -39.74 -14.72
C ASP A 82 -44.26 -38.83 -14.90
N ASP A 83 -44.04 -37.58 -15.29
CA ASP A 83 -45.09 -36.57 -15.59
C ASP A 83 -46.06 -36.25 -14.44
N VAL A 84 -45.55 -36.29 -13.20
CA VAL A 84 -46.31 -35.93 -12.01
C VAL A 84 -46.39 -34.42 -11.89
N ARG A 85 -47.61 -33.89 -11.95
CA ARG A 85 -47.90 -32.47 -11.72
C ARG A 85 -48.60 -32.28 -10.38
N ILE A 86 -48.09 -31.34 -9.58
CA ILE A 86 -48.69 -30.90 -8.32
C ILE A 86 -48.97 -29.41 -8.46
N ASP A 87 -50.23 -29.04 -8.61
CA ASP A 87 -50.67 -27.64 -8.79
C ASP A 87 -50.86 -26.88 -7.47
N GLY A 88 -50.45 -27.48 -6.35
CA GLY A 88 -50.53 -26.91 -5.01
C GLY A 88 -49.20 -27.02 -4.24
N GLY A 89 -49.27 -26.76 -2.93
CA GLY A 89 -48.12 -26.93 -2.05
C GLY A 89 -47.91 -28.40 -1.66
N ILE A 90 -46.65 -28.82 -1.57
CA ILE A 90 -46.28 -30.02 -0.80
C ILE A 90 -46.07 -29.54 0.64
N THR A 91 -46.90 -30.01 1.57
CA THR A 91 -46.80 -29.66 2.99
C THR A 91 -46.89 -30.90 3.86
N ARG A 92 -46.46 -30.79 5.12
CA ARG A 92 -46.70 -31.82 6.15
C ARG A 92 -47.80 -31.33 7.08
N GLY A 93 -48.93 -32.04 7.14
CA GLY A 93 -50.06 -31.70 8.01
C GLY A 93 -51.12 -30.86 7.30
N ALA A 94 -52.17 -30.45 8.04
CA ALA A 94 -53.21 -29.58 7.52
C ALA A 94 -52.67 -28.16 7.32
N ALA A 95 -52.92 -27.57 6.15
CA ALA A 95 -52.53 -26.19 5.90
C ALA A 95 -53.31 -25.25 6.84
N GLY A 96 -52.62 -24.64 7.81
CA GLY A 96 -53.21 -23.73 8.79
C GLY A 96 -52.18 -22.72 9.28
N LEU A 97 -52.68 -21.58 9.79
CA LEU A 97 -51.85 -20.52 10.37
C LEU A 97 -51.08 -21.10 11.58
N GLY A 98 -49.78 -21.38 11.42
CA GLY A 98 -48.89 -21.85 12.49
C GLY A 98 -48.29 -23.25 12.33
N ASP A 99 -48.48 -23.95 11.20
CA ASP A 99 -47.80 -25.25 10.95
C ASP A 99 -46.50 -25.08 10.14
N ASP A 100 -45.41 -24.65 10.79
CA ASP A 100 -44.07 -24.52 10.19
C ASP A 100 -43.35 -25.87 10.00
N LYS A 101 -44.08 -26.95 9.68
CA LYS A 101 -43.45 -28.26 9.47
C LYS A 101 -42.75 -28.28 8.11
N PRO A 102 -41.41 -28.33 8.07
CA PRO A 102 -40.70 -28.34 6.80
C PRO A 102 -40.97 -29.64 6.04
N VAL A 103 -41.11 -29.53 4.72
CA VAL A 103 -40.96 -30.68 3.83
C VAL A 103 -39.52 -31.16 3.94
N LYS A 104 -39.33 -32.40 4.39
CA LYS A 104 -38.01 -33.04 4.46
C LYS A 104 -37.83 -33.91 3.23
N ILE A 105 -36.73 -33.72 2.53
CA ILE A 105 -36.28 -34.63 1.48
C ILE A 105 -35.04 -35.33 2.06
N ALA A 106 -35.19 -36.60 2.42
CA ALA A 106 -34.31 -37.26 3.38
C ALA A 106 -32.98 -37.79 2.78
N ASP A 107 -32.79 -37.71 1.46
CA ASP A 107 -31.65 -38.28 0.74
C ASP A 107 -31.18 -37.36 -0.41
N ASN A 108 -30.47 -37.91 -1.40
CA ASN A 108 -29.96 -37.22 -2.58
C ASN A 108 -31.09 -36.72 -3.49
N ALA A 109 -31.65 -35.56 -3.17
CA ALA A 109 -32.54 -34.83 -4.06
C ALA A 109 -31.74 -34.27 -5.24
N THR A 110 -31.96 -34.80 -6.44
CA THR A 110 -31.39 -34.21 -7.68
C THR A 110 -32.51 -33.50 -8.42
N PHE A 111 -32.38 -32.19 -8.58
CA PHE A 111 -33.29 -31.38 -9.37
C PHE A 111 -32.65 -31.10 -10.72
N TYR A 112 -33.22 -31.65 -11.78
CA TYR A 112 -32.82 -31.32 -13.14
C TYR A 112 -33.57 -30.05 -13.58
N GLY A 113 -32.84 -28.94 -13.72
CA GLY A 113 -33.39 -27.64 -14.11
C GLY A 113 -33.26 -26.59 -13.02
N GLU A 114 -34.27 -25.72 -12.92
CA GLU A 114 -34.26 -24.55 -12.05
C GLU A 114 -35.21 -24.75 -10.86
N ILE A 115 -34.78 -24.33 -9.68
CA ILE A 115 -35.66 -24.09 -8.53
C ILE A 115 -36.03 -22.61 -8.59
N TRP A 116 -37.33 -22.31 -8.75
CA TRP A 116 -37.85 -20.94 -8.89
C TRP A 116 -38.86 -20.63 -7.79
N ALA A 117 -38.76 -19.43 -7.22
CA ALA A 117 -39.74 -18.89 -6.29
C ALA A 117 -40.34 -17.60 -6.89
N GLY A 118 -41.64 -17.58 -7.13
CA GLY A 118 -42.36 -16.39 -7.64
C GLY A 118 -43.36 -16.71 -8.76
N PRO A 119 -44.35 -15.83 -8.99
CA PRO A 119 -45.39 -16.02 -10.00
C PRO A 119 -44.90 -15.98 -11.46
N ASN A 120 -43.80 -15.28 -11.75
CA ASN A 120 -43.37 -15.05 -13.14
C ASN A 120 -41.95 -15.56 -13.41
N LYS A 121 -41.83 -16.77 -13.94
CA LYS A 121 -40.55 -17.33 -14.36
C LYS A 121 -39.82 -16.40 -15.34
N GLY A 122 -38.60 -15.97 -15.01
CA GLY A 122 -37.73 -15.19 -15.89
C GLY A 122 -37.92 -13.67 -15.85
N ASN A 123 -38.79 -13.15 -14.98
CA ASN A 123 -38.92 -11.71 -14.76
C ASN A 123 -38.13 -11.31 -13.50
N ALA A 124 -37.05 -10.55 -13.66
CA ALA A 124 -36.09 -10.22 -12.60
C ALA A 124 -36.62 -9.28 -11.49
N ILE A 125 -37.94 -9.08 -11.40
CA ILE A 125 -38.60 -8.08 -10.55
C ILE A 125 -39.40 -8.72 -9.39
N ASP A 126 -39.51 -10.05 -9.36
CA ASP A 126 -40.14 -10.69 -8.21
C ASP A 126 -39.12 -10.67 -7.05
N GLY A 127 -39.25 -9.71 -6.13
CA GLY A 127 -38.45 -9.58 -4.90
C GLY A 127 -38.59 -10.74 -3.90
N GLN A 128 -38.90 -11.94 -4.39
CA GLN A 128 -38.96 -13.18 -3.63
C GLN A 128 -37.58 -13.84 -3.69
N SER A 129 -36.84 -13.75 -2.59
CA SER A 129 -35.58 -14.48 -2.43
C SER A 129 -35.86 -15.98 -2.35
N LEU A 130 -35.21 -16.79 -3.19
CA LEU A 130 -35.10 -18.23 -2.95
C LEU A 130 -34.24 -18.43 -1.70
N VAL A 131 -34.87 -18.66 -0.56
CA VAL A 131 -34.18 -18.99 0.69
C VAL A 131 -33.92 -20.50 0.71
N ILE A 132 -32.68 -20.90 0.41
CA ILE A 132 -32.30 -22.33 0.38
C ILE A 132 -32.13 -22.88 1.80
N ALA A 133 -31.68 -22.05 2.75
CA ALA A 133 -31.65 -22.35 4.19
C ALA A 133 -31.39 -21.07 5.00
N ASP A 134 -31.78 -21.09 6.28
CA ASP A 134 -31.33 -20.12 7.30
C ASP A 134 -29.83 -20.26 7.61
N SER A 135 -29.27 -21.45 7.38
CA SER A 135 -27.83 -21.72 7.49
C SER A 135 -27.38 -22.74 6.46
N MET A 136 -26.57 -22.31 5.50
CA MET A 136 -25.81 -23.21 4.64
C MET A 136 -24.45 -23.48 5.27
N ARG A 137 -24.19 -24.72 5.70
CA ARG A 137 -22.88 -25.16 6.21
C ARG A 137 -22.35 -26.28 5.31
N PRO A 138 -21.60 -25.97 4.24
CA PRO A 138 -20.93 -27.00 3.46
C PRO A 138 -20.08 -27.85 4.40
N LYS A 139 -20.07 -29.17 4.21
CA LYS A 139 -19.10 -30.02 4.91
C LYS A 139 -17.71 -29.55 4.49
N MET A 140 -16.82 -29.31 5.45
CA MET A 140 -15.41 -28.95 5.20
C MET A 140 -14.59 -30.19 4.76
N ASN A 141 -15.14 -30.94 3.82
CA ASN A 141 -14.46 -31.99 3.09
C ASN A 141 -14.46 -31.58 1.61
N VAL A 142 -13.49 -32.06 0.85
CA VAL A 142 -13.41 -31.80 -0.61
C VAL A 142 -14.57 -32.43 -1.40
N THR A 143 -15.60 -32.94 -0.73
CA THR A 143 -16.79 -33.55 -1.33
C THR A 143 -17.68 -32.51 -2.00
N ASN A 144 -17.74 -31.28 -1.47
CA ASN A 144 -18.56 -30.21 -2.02
C ASN A 144 -17.69 -29.02 -2.44
N ASP A 145 -17.30 -29.00 -3.71
CA ASP A 145 -16.57 -27.88 -4.30
C ASP A 145 -17.54 -26.73 -4.63
N ASN A 146 -17.39 -25.62 -3.88
CA ASN A 146 -18.21 -24.42 -4.03
C ASN A 146 -17.39 -23.21 -4.52
N GLY A 147 -16.18 -23.43 -5.04
CA GLY A 147 -15.23 -22.34 -5.27
C GLY A 147 -14.07 -22.60 -6.24
N SER A 148 -13.88 -23.80 -6.77
CA SER A 148 -12.88 -24.01 -7.83
C SER A 148 -13.26 -23.32 -9.13
N ALA A 149 -12.33 -23.30 -10.08
CA ALA A 149 -12.55 -22.67 -11.39
C ALA A 149 -13.82 -23.19 -12.10
N SER A 150 -14.20 -24.45 -11.88
CA SER A 150 -15.37 -25.09 -12.51
C SER A 150 -16.68 -24.82 -11.78
N TYR A 151 -16.64 -24.50 -10.48
CA TYR A 151 -17.82 -24.38 -9.61
C TYR A 151 -17.87 -23.07 -8.81
N ARG A 152 -17.09 -22.06 -9.19
CA ARG A 152 -17.10 -20.75 -8.56
C ARG A 152 -18.41 -20.00 -8.83
N TRP A 153 -18.92 -19.34 -7.80
CA TRP A 153 -19.96 -18.33 -7.95
C TRP A 153 -19.49 -17.24 -8.91
N ARG A 154 -20.33 -16.85 -9.87
CA ARG A 154 -20.02 -15.75 -10.79
C ARG A 154 -19.84 -14.43 -10.03
N SER A 155 -20.65 -14.22 -8.99
CA SER A 155 -20.61 -13.05 -8.13
C SER A 155 -21.06 -13.46 -6.72
N PHE A 156 -20.37 -12.93 -5.71
CA PHE A 156 -20.73 -13.08 -4.30
C PHE A 156 -20.89 -11.69 -3.70
N TYR A 157 -22.04 -11.41 -3.12
CA TYR A 157 -22.33 -10.14 -2.44
C TYR A 157 -22.56 -10.45 -0.97
N SER A 158 -21.75 -9.85 -0.10
CA SER A 158 -21.87 -10.00 1.35
C SER A 158 -21.66 -8.64 2.01
N GLN A 159 -22.49 -8.33 2.99
CA GLN A 159 -22.36 -7.11 3.78
C GLN A 159 -21.28 -7.26 4.86
N ASP A 160 -21.19 -8.43 5.48
CA ASP A 160 -20.33 -8.72 6.64
C ASP A 160 -19.53 -10.01 6.45
N GLY A 161 -18.73 -10.05 5.39
CA GLY A 161 -17.88 -11.21 5.09
C GLY A 161 -16.69 -11.31 6.05
N ASN A 162 -16.57 -12.43 6.78
CA ASN A 162 -15.34 -12.77 7.49
C ASN A 162 -14.52 -13.79 6.68
N PHE A 163 -13.39 -13.32 6.14
CA PHE A 163 -12.43 -14.16 5.41
C PHE A 163 -11.16 -14.33 6.25
N SER A 164 -11.23 -15.13 7.31
CA SER A 164 -10.10 -15.36 8.24
C SER A 164 -8.93 -16.15 7.64
N GLY A 165 -9.10 -16.71 6.44
CA GLY A 165 -8.04 -17.35 5.66
C GLY A 165 -7.37 -16.42 4.66
N THR A 166 -6.64 -17.00 3.69
CA THR A 166 -6.02 -16.24 2.60
C THR A 166 -7.05 -15.89 1.53
N VAL A 167 -7.20 -14.60 1.25
CA VAL A 167 -7.95 -14.11 0.09
C VAL A 167 -6.97 -13.89 -1.06
N THR A 168 -7.06 -14.72 -2.10
CA THR A 168 -6.28 -14.53 -3.34
C THR A 168 -7.16 -13.87 -4.38
N THR A 169 -6.75 -12.70 -4.87
CA THR A 169 -7.47 -11.95 -5.91
C THR A 169 -6.48 -11.46 -6.96
N LYS A 170 -6.96 -11.26 -8.19
CA LYS A 170 -6.16 -10.59 -9.22
C LYS A 170 -6.03 -9.10 -8.89
N ASP A 171 -7.17 -8.48 -8.61
CA ASP A 171 -7.30 -7.07 -8.28
C ASP A 171 -8.15 -6.95 -7.01
N LEU A 172 -7.67 -6.13 -6.06
CA LEU A 172 -8.44 -5.74 -4.88
C LEU A 172 -8.71 -4.24 -4.97
N THR A 173 -9.99 -3.87 -5.06
CA THR A 173 -10.42 -2.47 -4.97
C THR A 173 -11.20 -2.29 -3.68
N ALA A 174 -10.70 -1.43 -2.78
CA ALA A 174 -11.40 -1.02 -1.58
C ALA A 174 -11.73 0.48 -1.69
N THR A 175 -13.01 0.83 -1.64
CA THR A 175 -13.46 2.23 -1.65
C THR A 175 -13.46 2.87 -0.26
N GLY A 176 -13.24 2.06 0.78
CA GLY A 176 -13.17 2.49 2.18
C GLY A 176 -11.75 2.39 2.74
N VAL A 177 -11.67 2.27 4.07
CA VAL A 177 -10.41 2.14 4.81
C VAL A 177 -9.97 0.67 4.83
N ILE A 178 -8.70 0.43 4.54
CA ILE A 178 -8.04 -0.86 4.82
C ILE A 178 -7.28 -0.72 6.14
N THR A 179 -7.76 -1.39 7.18
CA THR A 179 -7.03 -1.51 8.45
C THR A 179 -6.28 -2.83 8.45
N THR A 180 -4.95 -2.78 8.55
CA THR A 180 -4.10 -3.97 8.60
C THR A 180 -3.01 -3.79 9.64
N GLY A 181 -2.55 -4.89 10.25
CA GLY A 181 -1.37 -4.88 11.10
C GLY A 181 -0.07 -4.73 10.31
N SER A 182 -0.05 -5.17 9.04
CA SER A 182 1.08 -4.98 8.14
C SER A 182 0.62 -4.92 6.68
N LEU A 183 1.27 -4.08 5.89
CA LEU A 183 1.11 -4.05 4.44
C LEU A 183 2.46 -4.33 3.81
N THR A 184 2.57 -5.42 3.06
CA THR A 184 3.78 -5.75 2.28
C THR A 184 3.45 -5.64 0.81
N ALA A 185 4.08 -4.68 0.13
CA ALA A 185 4.05 -4.59 -1.33
C ALA A 185 5.36 -5.17 -1.87
N THR A 186 5.27 -6.23 -2.68
CA THR A 186 6.45 -6.81 -3.36
C THR A 186 6.84 -6.04 -4.61
N GLY A 187 5.92 -5.24 -5.14
CA GLY A 187 6.15 -4.28 -6.22
C GLY A 187 6.09 -2.84 -5.72
N SER A 188 5.73 -1.92 -6.61
CA SER A 188 5.58 -0.50 -6.28
C SER A 188 4.35 -0.26 -5.41
N LEU A 189 4.50 0.58 -4.40
CA LEU A 189 3.39 1.21 -3.68
C LEU A 189 3.26 2.66 -4.19
N THR A 190 2.13 2.99 -4.80
CA THR A 190 1.81 4.36 -5.20
C THR A 190 0.69 4.88 -4.32
N THR A 191 0.91 6.00 -3.65
CA THR A 191 -0.10 6.66 -2.81
C THR A 191 -0.20 8.13 -3.19
N GLY A 192 -1.39 8.73 -3.02
CA GLY A 192 -1.55 10.19 -3.17
C GLY A 192 -0.86 10.98 -2.05
N GLY A 193 -0.58 10.33 -0.93
CA GLY A 193 0.18 10.86 0.20
C GLY A 193 0.64 9.72 1.10
N PHE A 194 1.70 9.97 1.87
CA PHE A 194 2.21 9.03 2.87
C PHE A 194 2.49 9.81 4.16
N THR A 195 1.87 9.36 5.25
CA THR A 195 2.07 9.93 6.58
C THR A 195 2.38 8.79 7.54
N SER A 196 3.55 8.85 8.19
CA SER A 196 3.91 7.97 9.29
C SER A 196 3.88 8.75 10.61
N ASN A 197 3.13 8.26 11.60
CA ASN A 197 3.14 8.85 12.95
C ASN A 197 4.36 8.41 13.78
N GLY A 198 5.14 7.46 13.28
CA GLY A 198 6.39 7.00 13.87
C GLY A 198 7.53 7.03 12.85
N ASP A 199 8.59 6.28 13.16
CA ASP A 199 9.79 6.22 12.33
C ASP A 199 9.50 5.53 10.98
N SER A 200 10.00 6.13 9.91
CA SER A 200 10.04 5.53 8.58
C SER A 200 11.49 5.26 8.21
N THR A 201 11.79 4.04 7.79
CA THR A 201 13.13 3.63 7.35
C THR A 201 13.10 3.27 5.87
N VAL A 202 14.04 3.83 5.11
CA VAL A 202 14.32 3.41 3.73
C VAL A 202 15.70 2.75 3.75
N ASN A 203 15.76 1.45 3.47
CA ASN A 203 16.99 0.66 3.59
C ASN A 203 18.00 0.87 2.44
N ALA A 204 17.54 1.46 1.33
CA ALA A 204 18.34 1.73 0.16
C ALA A 204 18.24 3.23 -0.16
N ASP A 205 17.90 3.57 -1.40
CA ASP A 205 17.88 4.97 -1.84
C ASP A 205 16.53 5.63 -1.59
N LEU A 206 16.58 6.86 -1.10
CA LEU A 206 15.46 7.79 -1.11
C LEU A 206 15.71 8.83 -2.20
N THR A 207 14.83 8.89 -3.19
CA THR A 207 14.81 9.97 -4.20
C THR A 207 13.63 10.88 -3.93
N VAL A 208 13.91 12.17 -3.71
CA VAL A 208 12.90 13.23 -3.63
C VAL A 208 13.04 14.09 -4.88
N VAL A 209 11.98 14.16 -5.69
CA VAL A 209 12.02 14.82 -7.01
C VAL A 209 11.88 16.34 -6.92
N SER A 210 11.29 16.83 -5.83
CA SER A 210 11.09 18.24 -5.56
C SER A 210 11.76 18.59 -4.23
N ASP A 211 11.01 19.10 -3.26
CA ASP A 211 11.59 19.59 -2.03
C ASP A 211 11.62 18.52 -0.94
N LEU A 212 12.73 18.47 -0.20
CA LEU A 212 12.83 17.80 1.09
C LEU A 212 12.83 18.86 2.19
N ILE A 213 11.80 18.85 3.04
CA ILE A 213 11.72 19.74 4.20
C ILE A 213 11.96 18.92 5.46
N VAL A 214 12.97 19.31 6.23
CA VAL A 214 13.27 18.74 7.55
C VAL A 214 13.06 19.85 8.58
N SER A 215 12.01 19.73 9.40
CA SER A 215 11.63 20.79 10.35
C SER A 215 12.55 20.89 11.57
N ASN A 216 13.27 19.81 11.88
CA ASN A 216 14.19 19.75 13.02
C ASN A 216 15.62 19.59 12.48
N ASN A 217 16.23 18.42 12.68
CA ASN A 217 17.63 18.18 12.35
C ASN A 217 17.74 17.16 11.22
N ALA A 218 18.69 17.38 10.31
CA ALA A 218 19.17 16.38 9.37
C ALA A 218 20.56 15.90 9.82
N PHE A 219 20.71 14.60 10.05
CA PHE A 219 22.00 13.98 10.37
C PHE A 219 22.50 13.22 9.15
N ILE A 220 23.69 13.59 8.66
CA ILE A 220 24.31 12.98 7.50
C ILE A 220 25.69 12.49 7.94
N THR A 221 25.89 11.17 7.92
CA THR A 221 27.16 10.54 8.29
C THR A 221 28.11 10.37 7.11
N GLY A 222 27.57 10.38 5.90
CA GLY A 222 28.33 10.35 4.66
C GLY A 222 28.58 11.74 4.09
N ASN A 223 28.71 11.80 2.76
CA ASN A 223 28.95 13.05 2.06
C ASN A 223 27.62 13.75 1.74
N THR A 224 27.64 15.08 1.81
CA THR A 224 26.59 15.93 1.26
C THR A 224 27.12 16.62 0.01
N GLN A 225 26.37 16.52 -1.09
CA GLN A 225 26.64 17.30 -2.31
C GLN A 225 25.47 18.23 -2.54
N VAL A 226 25.76 19.51 -2.75
CA VAL A 226 24.76 20.53 -3.07
C VAL A 226 25.11 21.05 -4.46
N GLY A 227 24.25 20.77 -5.43
CA GLY A 227 24.46 21.23 -6.82
C GLY A 227 24.17 22.72 -7.03
N GLY A 228 23.52 23.37 -6.06
CA GLY A 228 23.22 24.80 -6.04
C GLY A 228 23.85 25.52 -4.84
N ALA A 229 23.22 26.61 -4.40
CA ALA A 229 23.66 27.34 -3.22
C ALA A 229 23.39 26.57 -1.92
N LEU A 230 24.35 26.59 -1.01
CA LEU A 230 24.20 26.10 0.36
C LEU A 230 24.13 27.31 1.31
N ASN A 231 22.91 27.65 1.73
CA ASN A 231 22.68 28.75 2.68
C ASN A 231 22.74 28.21 4.11
N ILE A 232 23.80 28.55 4.84
CA ILE A 232 23.99 28.12 6.23
C ILE A 232 23.93 29.37 7.13
N GLY A 233 23.03 29.37 8.12
CA GLY A 233 22.91 30.48 9.06
C GLY A 233 24.08 30.59 10.05
N SER A 234 24.71 29.47 10.40
CA SER A 234 25.93 29.42 11.22
C SER A 234 26.67 28.12 10.98
N LEU A 235 27.98 28.20 10.78
CA LEU A 235 28.88 27.05 10.88
C LEU A 235 29.60 27.17 12.23
N THR A 236 29.50 26.12 13.05
CA THR A 236 30.20 26.05 14.33
C THR A 236 31.20 24.89 14.33
N GLY A 237 32.29 25.04 15.07
CA GLY A 237 33.39 24.07 15.15
C GLY A 237 34.48 24.28 14.07
N GLU A 238 35.57 23.54 14.19
CA GLU A 238 36.73 23.53 13.27
C GLU A 238 36.41 22.86 11.91
N VAL A 239 35.17 22.97 11.44
CA VAL A 239 34.63 22.17 10.31
C VAL A 239 35.17 22.65 8.98
N ILE A 240 35.40 23.95 8.83
CA ILE A 240 35.99 24.51 7.62
C ILE A 240 37.49 24.66 7.86
N THR A 241 38.25 23.63 7.47
CA THR A 241 39.71 23.70 7.43
C THR A 241 40.18 24.02 6.01
N SER A 242 41.40 24.55 5.86
CA SER A 242 42.00 24.81 4.54
C SER A 242 42.08 23.55 3.68
N THR A 243 42.11 22.36 4.28
CA THR A 243 42.13 21.08 3.54
C THR A 243 40.79 20.72 2.89
N ASN A 244 39.69 21.36 3.31
CA ASN A 244 38.34 21.17 2.78
C ASN A 244 37.87 22.33 1.90
N ILE A 245 38.72 23.34 1.71
CA ILE A 245 38.52 24.43 0.77
C ILE A 245 39.37 24.14 -0.46
N VAL A 246 38.78 24.21 -1.66
CA VAL A 246 39.55 24.10 -2.91
C VAL A 246 40.35 25.40 -3.09
N ASP A 247 41.65 25.26 -3.36
CA ASP A 247 42.51 26.44 -3.55
C ASP A 247 41.99 27.33 -4.69
N GLY A 248 41.97 28.64 -4.46
CA GLY A 248 41.45 29.64 -5.39
C GLY A 248 39.92 29.80 -5.46
N THR A 249 39.12 29.05 -4.69
CA THR A 249 37.64 29.25 -4.68
C THR A 249 37.16 30.25 -3.64
N ILE A 250 38.02 30.67 -2.72
CA ILE A 250 37.76 31.78 -1.81
C ILE A 250 38.53 32.98 -2.34
N VAL A 251 37.88 33.81 -3.13
CA VAL A 251 38.43 35.10 -3.56
C VAL A 251 38.14 36.18 -2.50
N GLY A 252 38.77 37.35 -2.63
CA GLY A 252 38.63 38.43 -1.64
C GLY A 252 37.18 38.85 -1.37
N ASP A 253 36.30 38.71 -2.37
CA ASP A 253 34.87 39.00 -2.24
C ASP A 253 34.09 37.92 -1.48
N ASP A 254 34.61 36.68 -1.42
CA ASP A 254 33.98 35.53 -0.74
C ASP A 254 34.22 35.54 0.77
N ILE A 255 35.24 36.26 1.22
CA ILE A 255 35.46 36.52 2.63
C ILE A 255 34.65 37.77 2.95
N ALA A 256 33.64 37.64 3.83
CA ALA A 256 32.71 38.73 4.16
C ALA A 256 33.40 40.10 4.29
N ASN A 257 32.68 41.18 3.96
CA ASN A 257 33.07 42.60 4.02
C ASN A 257 33.66 43.11 5.36
N GLY A 258 33.86 42.23 6.35
CA GLY A 258 34.59 42.51 7.57
C GLY A 258 36.09 42.59 7.29
N GLU A 259 36.73 43.58 7.90
CA GLU A 259 38.17 43.81 7.79
C GLU A 259 38.97 42.53 8.02
N ILE A 260 39.62 42.07 6.95
CA ILE A 260 40.71 41.09 7.05
C ILE A 260 41.89 41.83 7.66
N THR A 261 41.98 41.77 8.98
CA THR A 261 43.09 42.37 9.70
C THR A 261 44.34 41.52 9.46
N PRO A 262 45.54 42.12 9.37
CA PRO A 262 46.79 41.36 9.22
C PRO A 262 46.95 40.20 10.21
N PRO A 263 46.53 40.32 11.50
CA PRO A 263 46.52 39.19 12.44
C PRO A 263 45.66 37.98 11.99
N LYS A 264 44.62 38.20 11.20
CA LYS A 264 43.72 37.16 10.65
C LYS A 264 44.31 36.46 9.41
N ILE A 265 45.30 37.06 8.75
CA ILE A 265 46.06 36.44 7.65
C ILE A 265 47.37 35.83 8.18
N SER A 266 47.92 36.35 9.28
CA SER A 266 49.20 35.91 9.85
C SER A 266 49.05 34.62 10.68
N GLY A 267 48.54 33.55 10.07
CA GLY A 267 48.80 32.20 10.56
C GLY A 267 50.27 31.90 10.38
N ASN A 268 51.05 31.95 11.47
CA ASN A 268 52.51 31.99 11.54
C ASN A 268 53.14 33.31 11.10
N GLY A 269 53.34 34.21 12.08
CA GLY A 269 54.30 35.30 12.00
C GLY A 269 55.72 34.78 11.72
N GLY A 270 56.03 34.56 10.44
CA GLY A 270 57.39 34.38 9.99
C GLY A 270 58.19 35.66 10.20
N ALA A 271 59.46 35.52 10.58
CA ALA A 271 60.40 36.55 11.00
C ALA A 271 60.72 37.68 9.97
N ASN A 272 59.87 37.89 8.96
CA ASN A 272 60.09 38.83 7.86
C ASN A 272 58.91 39.79 7.63
N ILE A 273 58.07 40.07 8.64
CA ILE A 273 57.08 41.15 8.53
C ILE A 273 57.80 42.48 8.78
N PRO A 274 57.73 43.47 7.86
CA PRO A 274 58.28 44.79 8.12
C PRO A 274 57.65 45.40 9.37
N ILE A 275 58.49 45.90 10.28
CA ILE A 275 58.04 46.66 11.46
C ILE A 275 57.76 48.13 11.14
N ALA A 276 58.35 48.62 10.04
CA ALA A 276 58.13 49.96 9.53
C ALA A 276 58.48 50.03 8.04
N TYR A 277 57.85 50.95 7.32
CA TYR A 277 58.23 51.32 5.96
C TYR A 277 57.74 52.73 5.65
N GLY A 278 58.29 53.36 4.63
CA GLY A 278 57.81 54.65 4.17
C GLY A 278 58.64 55.24 3.05
N TYR A 279 58.17 56.37 2.52
CA TYR A 279 58.90 57.18 1.56
C TYR A 279 59.29 58.50 2.21
N VAL A 280 60.56 58.86 2.07
CA VAL A 280 61.14 60.09 2.61
C VAL A 280 61.48 61.00 1.45
N SER A 281 60.93 62.21 1.47
CA SER A 281 61.28 63.23 0.49
C SER A 281 62.62 63.89 0.81
N ALA A 282 63.25 64.54 -0.18
CA ALA A 282 64.53 65.23 -0.01
C ALA A 282 64.50 66.29 1.10
N GLY A 283 63.32 66.86 1.39
CA GLY A 283 63.08 67.79 2.50
C GLY A 283 62.91 67.13 3.87
N GLY A 284 63.01 65.80 3.97
CA GLY A 284 62.88 65.03 5.21
C GLY A 284 61.45 64.76 5.67
N SER A 285 60.45 64.97 4.80
CA SER A 285 59.06 64.63 5.12
C SER A 285 58.79 63.16 4.81
N LEU A 286 58.10 62.47 5.73
CA LEU A 286 57.59 61.12 5.52
C LEU A 286 56.25 61.21 4.77
N GLU A 287 56.18 60.68 3.55
CA GLU A 287 54.98 60.67 2.72
C GLU A 287 54.54 59.22 2.49
N GLY A 288 53.50 58.78 3.18
CA GLY A 288 53.08 57.37 3.17
C GLY A 288 54.03 56.47 3.95
N GLY A 289 53.51 55.34 4.45
CA GLY A 289 54.25 54.44 5.32
C GLY A 289 53.48 54.04 6.57
N THR A 290 54.17 53.43 7.52
CA THR A 290 53.61 53.09 8.82
C THR A 290 53.54 54.33 9.72
N SER A 291 52.48 54.44 10.52
CA SER A 291 52.22 55.61 11.37
C SER A 291 53.14 55.73 12.59
N ASN A 292 53.92 54.69 12.88
CA ASN A 292 54.88 54.65 13.98
C ASN A 292 56.26 55.20 13.58
N VAL A 293 56.41 55.85 12.42
CA VAL A 293 57.70 56.40 11.98
C VAL A 293 57.71 57.92 12.05
N THR A 294 58.78 58.46 12.61
CA THR A 294 59.16 59.87 12.52
C THR A 294 60.50 59.99 11.79
N VAL A 295 60.59 60.92 10.85
CA VAL A 295 61.83 61.24 10.14
C VAL A 295 62.29 62.64 10.51
N THR A 296 63.55 62.77 10.92
CA THR A 296 64.17 64.05 11.27
C THR A 296 65.44 64.25 10.45
N PRO A 297 65.51 65.23 9.53
CA PRO A 297 66.74 65.54 8.83
C PRO A 297 67.79 66.16 9.78
N ASP A 298 69.03 65.67 9.71
CA ASP A 298 70.18 66.11 10.52
C ASP A 298 71.39 66.34 9.59
N GLY A 299 71.52 67.58 9.09
CA GLY A 299 72.57 67.93 8.13
C GLY A 299 72.43 67.17 6.80
N SER A 300 73.31 66.20 6.58
CA SER A 300 73.34 65.33 5.39
C SER A 300 72.75 63.93 5.64
N GLU A 301 72.14 63.72 6.80
CA GLU A 301 71.55 62.45 7.22
C GLU A 301 70.05 62.58 7.47
N TYR A 302 69.35 61.45 7.42
CA TYR A 302 67.96 61.31 7.86
C TYR A 302 67.91 60.37 9.05
N LEU A 303 67.40 60.84 10.20
CA LEU A 303 67.16 60.02 11.37
C LEU A 303 65.74 59.47 11.30
N ILE A 304 65.62 58.16 11.21
CA ILE A 304 64.36 57.44 11.19
C ILE A 304 64.14 56.81 12.57
N THR A 305 63.14 57.32 13.28
CA THR A 305 62.70 56.81 14.58
C THR A 305 61.37 56.10 14.41
N ILE A 306 61.34 54.82 14.75
CA ILE A 306 60.19 53.95 14.88
C ILE A 306 59.77 53.87 16.36
N ASP A 307 58.54 54.25 16.66
CA ASP A 307 57.99 54.21 18.01
C ASP A 307 57.91 52.76 18.52
N GLY A 308 58.41 52.55 19.74
CA GLY A 308 58.37 51.25 20.42
C GLY A 308 59.41 50.22 19.97
N VAL A 309 60.40 50.63 19.17
CA VAL A 309 61.51 49.78 18.74
C VAL A 309 62.78 50.16 19.51
N ASP A 310 63.44 49.17 20.13
CA ASP A 310 64.79 49.31 20.67
C ASP A 310 65.81 49.11 19.54
N TYR A 311 66.64 50.12 19.30
CA TYR A 311 67.71 50.05 18.29
C TYR A 311 68.93 49.38 18.91
N GLY A 312 69.37 48.28 18.34
CA GLY A 312 70.56 47.57 18.75
C GLY A 312 71.36 47.14 17.54
N PRO A 313 72.70 47.14 17.60
CA PRO A 313 73.52 46.70 16.49
C PRO A 313 73.13 45.26 16.09
N GLY A 314 72.67 45.10 14.85
CA GLY A 314 72.23 43.81 14.29
C GLY A 314 70.80 43.37 14.61
N GLN A 315 69.97 44.22 15.24
CA GLN A 315 68.57 43.89 15.56
C GLN A 315 67.58 44.29 14.45
N GLN A 316 68.02 45.06 13.46
CA GLN A 316 67.20 45.50 12.34
C GLN A 316 67.90 45.27 11.01
N VAL A 317 67.15 44.84 10.00
CA VAL A 317 67.55 44.99 8.58
C VAL A 317 66.80 46.20 8.03
N VAL A 318 67.55 47.16 7.50
CA VAL A 318 66.99 48.32 6.83
C VAL A 318 67.30 48.19 5.35
N VAL A 319 66.26 48.10 4.53
CA VAL A 319 66.36 48.16 3.08
C VAL A 319 66.02 49.58 2.66
N VAL A 320 67.00 50.31 2.13
CA VAL A 320 66.83 51.66 1.59
C VAL A 320 66.93 51.60 0.08
N THR A 321 65.96 52.16 -0.63
CA THR A 321 65.92 52.20 -2.10
C THR A 321 65.75 53.64 -2.58
N PRO A 322 66.65 54.17 -3.42
CA PRO A 322 66.47 55.50 -4.00
C PRO A 322 65.15 55.63 -4.75
N ALA A 323 64.58 56.84 -4.77
CA ALA A 323 63.50 57.13 -5.71
C ALA A 323 64.03 57.06 -7.16
N PRO A 324 63.20 56.68 -8.15
CA PRO A 324 63.63 56.46 -9.55
C PRO A 324 64.29 57.65 -10.26
N THR A 325 64.26 58.85 -9.66
CA THR A 325 64.78 60.10 -10.23
C THR A 325 66.05 60.59 -9.53
N SER A 326 66.61 59.84 -8.57
CA SER A 326 67.80 60.25 -7.84
C SER A 326 69.10 59.93 -8.59
N ASN A 327 70.13 60.76 -8.40
CA ASN A 327 71.50 60.52 -8.87
C ASN A 327 72.39 59.98 -7.72
N THR A 328 71.80 59.23 -6.79
CA THR A 328 72.46 58.71 -5.59
C THR A 328 72.73 57.22 -5.74
N ASP A 329 74.00 56.83 -5.68
CA ASP A 329 74.46 55.47 -5.99
C ASP A 329 74.74 54.61 -4.75
N VAL A 330 74.90 55.21 -3.55
CA VAL A 330 75.31 54.46 -2.34
C VAL A 330 74.60 54.99 -1.09
N PHE A 331 73.97 54.09 -0.32
CA PHE A 331 73.39 54.37 0.99
C PHE A 331 74.20 53.65 2.05
N ALA A 332 74.65 54.38 3.07
CA ALA A 332 75.10 53.78 4.31
C ALA A 332 73.99 54.03 5.35
N TYR A 333 73.65 52.99 6.10
CA TYR A 333 72.87 53.16 7.33
C TYR A 333 73.72 52.76 8.52
N THR A 334 73.53 53.47 9.63
CA THR A 334 74.07 53.06 10.93
C THR A 334 72.91 53.02 11.91
N ALA A 335 72.86 51.94 12.69
CA ALA A 335 72.00 51.82 13.84
C ALA A 335 72.92 51.60 15.04
N GLU A 336 73.13 52.65 15.83
CA GLU A 336 73.84 52.53 17.10
C GLU A 336 72.84 52.18 18.21
N ALA A 337 73.34 51.53 19.27
CA ALA A 337 72.48 51.09 20.37
C ALA A 337 71.79 52.28 21.03
N GLY A 338 70.45 52.32 20.99
CA GLY A 338 69.63 53.39 21.55
C GLY A 338 69.52 54.66 20.70
N GLU A 339 70.05 54.67 19.48
CA GLU A 339 69.91 55.79 18.54
C GLU A 339 68.99 55.45 17.36
N ALA A 340 68.35 56.48 16.79
CA ALA A 340 67.54 56.35 15.59
C ALA A 340 68.35 55.76 14.42
N ILE A 341 67.67 55.13 13.45
CA ILE A 341 68.31 54.63 12.23
C ILE A 341 68.79 55.84 11.43
N ARG A 342 70.11 55.99 11.26
CA ARG A 342 70.68 57.03 10.42
C ARG A 342 70.76 56.52 8.99
N VAL A 343 70.23 57.28 8.05
CA VAL A 343 70.32 57.01 6.62
C VAL A 343 71.08 58.15 5.96
N ILE A 344 72.20 57.83 5.31
CA ILE A 344 73.03 58.79 4.57
C ILE A 344 72.99 58.45 3.10
N LEU A 345 72.65 59.41 2.25
CA LEU A 345 72.65 59.25 0.81
C LEU A 345 73.94 59.85 0.25
N TRP A 346 74.68 59.11 -0.56
CA TRP A 346 75.91 59.60 -1.22
C TRP A 346 75.67 59.76 -2.71
N SER A 347 76.10 60.90 -3.26
CA SER A 347 76.18 61.11 -4.70
C SER A 347 77.62 60.85 -5.18
N SER A 348 77.78 60.18 -6.32
CA SER A 348 79.09 59.74 -6.83
C SER A 348 80.00 60.88 -7.36
N GLY A 349 79.62 62.16 -7.19
CA GLY A 349 80.35 63.32 -7.73
C GLY A 349 80.60 64.50 -6.79
N ALA A 350 79.94 64.55 -5.62
CA ALA A 350 80.13 65.61 -4.64
C ALA A 350 80.60 64.97 -3.33
N GLY A 351 81.76 65.35 -2.80
CA GLY A 351 82.33 64.82 -1.55
C GLY A 351 81.57 65.24 -0.28
N GLY A 352 80.24 65.11 -0.27
CA GLY A 352 79.34 65.42 0.83
C GLY A 352 77.97 64.77 0.62
N GLY A 353 77.26 64.44 1.71
CA GLY A 353 75.99 63.71 1.64
C GLY A 353 74.90 64.51 0.90
N ALA A 354 74.15 63.80 0.07
CA ALA A 354 73.10 64.34 -0.78
C ALA A 354 71.74 64.26 -0.07
N THR A 355 70.92 65.31 -0.23
CA THR A 355 69.50 65.27 0.14
C THR A 355 68.70 64.84 -1.08
N ASP A 356 68.07 63.67 -1.02
CA ASP A 356 67.32 63.08 -2.12
C ASP A 356 66.17 62.21 -1.58
N ASN A 357 65.26 61.82 -2.47
CA ASN A 357 64.11 61.01 -2.14
C ASN A 357 64.51 59.53 -2.03
N PHE A 358 63.96 58.80 -1.04
CA PHE A 358 64.17 57.36 -0.91
C PHE A 358 63.00 56.65 -0.24
N HIS A 359 62.86 55.36 -0.50
CA HIS A 359 62.00 54.44 0.24
C HIS A 359 62.83 53.67 1.27
N PHE A 360 62.23 53.33 2.39
CA PHE A 360 62.83 52.39 3.34
C PHE A 360 61.82 51.33 3.80
N VAL A 361 62.35 50.16 4.15
CA VAL A 361 61.63 49.08 4.82
C VAL A 361 62.51 48.57 5.95
N VAL A 362 61.96 48.47 7.15
CA VAL A 362 62.66 47.97 8.34
C VAL A 362 62.03 46.66 8.76
N PHE A 363 62.89 45.66 8.95
CA PHE A 363 62.54 44.37 9.52
C PHE A 363 63.22 44.24 10.88
N GLN A 364 62.55 43.62 11.85
CA GLN A 364 63.17 43.22 13.11
C GLN A 364 63.69 41.79 12.96
N ILE A 365 64.94 41.55 13.35
CA ILE A 365 65.60 40.23 13.29
C ILE A 365 65.45 39.50 14.63
#